data_AF-A0A268P4G2-F1
#
_entry.id   AF-A0A268P4G2-F1
#
_cell.length_a   1.000
_cell.length_b   1.000
_cell.length_c   1.000
_cell.angle_alpha   90.00
_cell.angle_beta   90.00
_cell.angle_gamma   90.00
#
_symmetry.space_group_name_H-M   'P 1'
#
loop_
_entity.id
_entity.type
_entity.pdbx_description
1 polymer ?
#
loop_
_entity_poly.entity_id
_entity_poly.type
_entity_poly.pdbx_seq_one_letter_code
_entity_poly.pdbx_strand_id
1 'polypeptide(L)'
;MGGQLALEMITKELIKRKAEWDRLEKQHLFCGWAALISGCTFVILLNEPQTGRTVFPKALLASPLSTTLLVVLFLSLIGLVYLSKKAAKKEKEFEALRNEFIERSEEFWPAERSAAEKEAYLKEMQTRYSINLFYFE
;
A
#
# COMPACT_ATOMS: atom_id res chain seq x y z
N MET A 1 16.93 -23.45 22.31
CA MET A 1 16.84 -23.63 20.83
C MET A 1 15.48 -23.23 20.22
N GLY A 2 14.34 -23.36 20.91
CA GLY A 2 13.02 -23.01 20.34
C GLY A 2 12.77 -21.51 20.06
N GLY A 3 13.15 -20.61 20.98
CA GLY A 3 12.86 -19.17 20.87
C GLY A 3 13.55 -18.48 19.68
N GLN A 4 14.79 -18.88 19.35
CA GLN A 4 15.54 -18.29 18.24
C GLN A 4 14.94 -18.64 16.86
N LEU A 5 14.48 -19.89 16.69
CA LEU A 5 13.78 -20.32 15.47
C LEU A 5 12.43 -19.64 15.31
N ALA A 6 11.69 -19.46 16.42
CA ALA A 6 10.43 -18.72 16.42
C ALA A 6 10.63 -17.25 16.05
N LEU A 7 11.67 -16.61 16.59
CA LEU A 7 12.04 -15.23 16.26
C LEU A 7 12.32 -15.07 14.76
N GLU A 8 13.15 -15.94 14.18
CA GLU A 8 13.45 -15.89 12.74
C GLU A 8 12.22 -16.09 11.86
N MET A 9 11.32 -17.01 12.25
CA MET A 9 10.08 -17.26 11.52
C MET A 9 9.16 -16.04 11.53
N ILE A 10 8.92 -15.44 12.70
CA ILE A 10 8.06 -14.25 12.82
C ILE A 10 8.70 -13.05 12.13
N THR A 11 10.02 -12.89 12.22
CA THR A 11 10.77 -11.84 11.50
C THR A 11 10.53 -11.94 9.99
N LYS A 12 10.70 -13.14 9.42
CA LYS A 12 10.49 -13.38 7.99
C LYS A 12 9.04 -13.09 7.59
N GLU A 13 8.09 -13.48 8.42
CA GLU A 13 6.67 -13.22 8.17
C GLU A 13 6.34 -11.71 8.25
N LEU A 14 6.88 -10.98 9.23
CA LEU A 14 6.76 -9.52 9.34
C LEU A 14 7.30 -8.81 8.11
N ILE A 15 8.52 -9.17 7.68
CA ILE A 15 9.16 -8.60 6.48
C ILE A 15 8.31 -8.90 5.24
N LYS A 16 7.83 -10.14 5.10
CA LYS A 16 7.00 -10.54 3.97
C LYS A 16 5.68 -9.76 3.93
N ARG A 17 4.98 -9.62 5.06
CA ARG A 17 3.72 -8.88 5.14
C ARG A 17 3.93 -7.39 4.91
N LYS A 18 5.01 -6.81 5.44
CA LYS A 18 5.38 -5.41 5.15
C LYS A 18 5.62 -5.21 3.65
N ALA A 19 6.36 -6.09 3.00
CA ALA A 19 6.61 -6.03 1.56
C ALA A 19 5.32 -6.21 0.72
N GLU A 20 4.40 -7.09 1.14
CA GLU A 20 3.09 -7.24 0.49
C GLU A 20 2.25 -5.97 0.59
N TRP A 21 2.24 -5.33 1.77
CA TRP A 21 1.53 -4.07 1.99
C TRP A 21 2.14 -2.93 1.18
N ASP A 22 3.47 -2.74 1.23
CA ASP A 22 4.18 -1.70 0.47
C ASP A 22 3.97 -1.84 -1.05
N ARG A 23 3.90 -3.09 -1.55
CA ARG A 23 3.59 -3.33 -2.97
C ARG A 23 2.18 -2.85 -3.33
N LEU A 24 1.19 -3.09 -2.48
CA LEU A 24 -0.19 -2.64 -2.70
C LEU A 24 -0.29 -1.11 -2.62
N GLU A 25 0.44 -0.49 -1.70
CA GLU A 25 0.50 0.96 -1.58
C GLU A 25 1.12 1.62 -2.82
N LYS A 26 2.22 1.05 -3.35
CA LYS A 26 2.80 1.49 -4.63
C LYS A 26 1.84 1.33 -5.80
N GLN A 27 1.10 0.22 -5.86
CA GLN A 27 0.08 0.01 -6.89
C GLN A 27 -1.07 1.01 -6.76
N HIS A 28 -1.52 1.31 -5.54
CA HIS A 28 -2.53 2.31 -5.27
C HIS A 28 -2.08 3.71 -5.71
N LEU A 29 -0.85 4.10 -5.37
CA LEU A 29 -0.23 5.36 -5.83
C LEU A 29 -0.16 5.43 -7.36
N PHE A 30 0.29 4.36 -8.03
CA PHE A 30 0.35 4.30 -9.49
C PHE A 30 -1.05 4.44 -10.13
N CYS A 31 -2.06 3.73 -9.62
CA CYS A 31 -3.45 3.89 -10.06
C CYS A 31 -3.98 5.30 -9.82
N GLY A 32 -3.61 5.93 -8.69
CA GLY A 32 -3.95 7.32 -8.39
C GLY A 32 -3.35 8.30 -9.40
N TRP A 33 -2.07 8.14 -9.73
CA TRP A 33 -1.40 8.95 -10.77
C TRP A 33 -2.03 8.74 -12.15
N ALA A 34 -2.36 7.50 -12.53
CA ALA A 34 -3.04 7.20 -13.78
C ALA A 34 -4.44 7.84 -13.85
N ALA A 35 -5.19 7.82 -12.74
CA ALA A 35 -6.49 8.50 -12.64
C ALA A 35 -6.35 10.03 -12.75
N LEU A 36 -5.32 10.61 -12.14
CA LEU A 36 -5.07 12.05 -12.20
C LEU A 36 -4.69 12.49 -13.64
N ILE A 37 -3.79 11.78 -14.30
CA ILE A 37 -3.36 12.09 -15.68
C ILE A 37 -4.53 11.95 -16.66
N SER A 38 -5.32 10.88 -16.54
CA SER A 38 -6.51 10.69 -17.39
C SER A 38 -7.57 11.77 -17.15
N GLY A 39 -7.80 12.16 -15.89
CA GLY A 39 -8.68 13.27 -15.53
C GLY A 39 -8.22 14.61 -16.10
N CYS A 40 -6.93 14.94 -15.96
CA CYS A 40 -6.37 16.18 -16.51
C CYS A 40 -6.47 16.23 -18.04
N THR A 41 -6.11 15.14 -18.73
CA THR A 41 -6.25 15.02 -20.19
C THR A 41 -7.70 15.21 -20.64
N PHE A 42 -8.65 14.62 -19.90
CA PHE A 42 -10.07 14.77 -20.18
C PHE A 42 -10.56 16.21 -20.05
N VAL A 43 -10.14 16.94 -18.99
CA VAL A 43 -10.48 18.36 -18.81
C VAL A 43 -9.89 19.23 -19.93
N ILE A 44 -8.67 18.95 -20.39
CA ILE A 44 -8.05 19.69 -21.50
C ILE A 44 -8.85 19.48 -22.80
N LEU A 45 -9.23 18.23 -23.11
CA LEU A 45 -10.05 17.91 -24.28
C LEU A 45 -11.45 18.55 -24.24
N LEU A 46 -12.01 18.77 -23.05
CA LEU A 46 -13.29 19.47 -22.89
C LEU A 46 -13.18 20.99 -23.08
N ASN A 47 -11.99 21.57 -22.91
CA ASN A 47 -11.74 23.00 -23.09
C ASN A 47 -11.37 23.38 -24.53
N GLU A 48 -11.21 22.42 -25.45
CA GLU A 48 -11.15 22.76 -26.87
C GLU A 48 -12.48 23.40 -27.30
N PRO A 49 -12.44 24.56 -28.00
CA PRO A 49 -13.65 25.27 -28.40
C PRO A 49 -14.44 24.42 -29.39
N GLN A 50 -15.46 23.72 -28.88
CA GLN A 50 -16.41 22.95 -29.67
C GLN A 50 -17.17 23.91 -30.60
N THR A 51 -16.84 23.90 -31.89
CA THR A 51 -17.46 24.72 -32.96
C THR A 51 -18.90 24.30 -33.30
N GLY A 52 -19.59 23.59 -32.40
CA GLY A 52 -20.91 23.04 -32.66
C GLY A 52 -21.71 22.84 -31.38
N ARG A 53 -23.01 23.16 -31.47
CA ARG A 53 -24.03 23.04 -30.42
C ARG A 53 -24.35 21.57 -30.15
N THR A 54 -23.38 20.78 -29.72
CA THR A 54 -23.54 19.36 -29.37
C THR A 54 -23.77 19.23 -27.87
N VAL A 55 -24.86 18.55 -27.51
CA VAL A 55 -25.24 18.30 -26.13
C VAL A 55 -24.13 17.47 -25.45
N PHE A 56 -23.63 17.92 -24.31
CA PHE A 56 -22.49 17.37 -23.54
C PHE A 56 -22.36 15.83 -23.55
N PRO A 57 -23.42 15.02 -23.30
CA PRO A 57 -23.30 13.56 -23.33
C PRO A 57 -23.10 12.96 -24.74
N LYS A 58 -23.62 13.61 -25.78
CA LYS A 58 -23.44 13.16 -27.17
C LYS A 58 -22.04 13.46 -27.70
N ALA A 59 -21.43 14.58 -27.30
CA ALA A 59 -20.06 14.91 -27.64
C ALA A 59 -19.05 13.95 -26.97
N LEU A 60 -19.33 13.53 -25.72
CA LEU A 60 -18.51 12.58 -24.96
C LEU A 60 -18.51 11.16 -25.54
N LEU A 61 -19.62 10.72 -26.14
CA LEU A 61 -19.75 9.39 -26.75
C LEU A 61 -19.46 9.39 -28.26
N ALA A 62 -19.33 10.56 -28.89
CA ALA A 62 -19.08 10.69 -30.32
C ALA A 62 -17.63 10.37 -30.71
N SER A 63 -16.68 10.57 -29.81
CA SER A 63 -15.26 10.32 -30.06
C SER A 63 -14.80 9.01 -29.40
N PRO A 64 -14.19 8.07 -30.14
CA PRO A 64 -13.62 6.86 -29.55
C PRO A 64 -12.54 7.16 -28.51
N LEU A 65 -11.89 8.32 -28.60
CA LEU A 65 -10.90 8.78 -27.62
C LEU A 65 -11.55 9.15 -26.28
N SER A 66 -12.65 9.91 -26.31
CA SER A 66 -13.38 10.33 -25.10
C SER A 66 -14.01 9.13 -24.37
N THR A 67 -14.59 8.19 -25.12
CA THR A 67 -15.15 6.95 -24.55
C THR A 67 -14.05 6.08 -23.92
N THR A 68 -12.88 5.96 -24.57
CA THR A 68 -11.74 5.21 -24.01
C THR A 68 -11.23 5.85 -22.72
N LEU A 69 -11.08 7.18 -22.68
CA LEU A 69 -10.66 7.89 -21.48
C LEU A 69 -11.66 7.73 -20.33
N LEU A 70 -12.96 7.77 -20.61
CA LEU A 70 -14.00 7.54 -19.61
C LEU A 70 -13.93 6.12 -19.03
N VAL A 71 -13.76 5.11 -19.88
CA VAL A 71 -13.61 3.71 -19.45
C VAL A 71 -12.34 3.53 -18.61
N VAL A 72 -11.22 4.10 -19.03
CA VAL A 72 -9.96 4.06 -18.27
C VAL A 72 -10.14 4.72 -16.90
N LEU A 73 -10.76 5.90 -16.85
CA LEU A 73 -11.05 6.60 -15.59
C LEU A 73 -11.93 5.74 -14.67
N PHE A 74 -12.99 5.13 -15.21
CA PHE A 74 -13.89 4.28 -14.43
C PHE A 74 -13.19 3.03 -13.89
N LEU A 75 -12.38 2.36 -14.71
CA LEU A 75 -11.57 1.21 -14.31
C LEU A 75 -10.52 1.60 -13.26
N SER A 76 -9.86 2.75 -13.42
CA SER A 76 -8.90 3.28 -12.44
C SER A 76 -9.57 3.57 -11.10
N LEU A 77 -10.77 4.15 -11.09
CA LEU A 77 -11.53 4.42 -9.86
C LEU A 77 -11.94 3.13 -9.13
N ILE A 78 -12.49 2.15 -9.88
CA ILE A 78 -12.84 0.84 -9.31
C ILE A 78 -11.58 0.14 -8.77
N GLY A 79 -10.49 0.17 -9.54
CA GLY A 79 -9.20 -0.39 -9.14
C GLY A 79 -8.67 0.24 -7.86
N LEU A 80 -8.80 1.56 -7.72
CA LEU A 80 -8.35 2.31 -6.53
C LEU A 80 -9.16 1.93 -5.29
N VAL A 81 -10.49 1.80 -5.39
CA VAL A 81 -11.35 1.34 -4.29
C VAL A 81 -11.06 -0.10 -3.89
N TYR A 82 -10.78 -0.97 -4.87
CA TYR A 82 -10.43 -2.37 -4.58
C TYR A 82 -9.05 -2.48 -3.92
N LEU A 83 -8.06 -1.78 -4.45
CA LEU A 83 -6.71 -1.76 -3.90
C LEU A 83 -6.66 -1.15 -2.50
N SER A 84 -7.42 -0.08 -2.23
CA SER A 84 -7.47 0.52 -0.90
C SER A 84 -8.06 -0.43 0.15
N LYS A 85 -9.16 -1.12 -0.18
CA LYS A 85 -9.72 -2.16 0.70
C LYS A 85 -8.73 -3.30 0.95
N LYS A 86 -8.02 -3.74 -0.08
CA LYS A 86 -7.02 -4.81 0.04
C LYS A 86 -5.81 -4.37 0.85
N ALA A 87 -5.33 -3.14 0.65
CA ALA A 87 -4.24 -2.54 1.40
C ALA A 87 -4.61 -2.42 2.88
N ALA A 88 -5.79 -1.87 3.22
CA ALA A 88 -6.28 -1.76 4.60
C ALA A 88 -6.39 -3.12 5.30
N LYS A 89 -6.79 -4.18 4.58
CA LYS A 89 -6.79 -5.54 5.15
C LYS A 89 -5.37 -6.02 5.46
N LYS A 90 -4.43 -5.80 4.54
CA LYS A 90 -3.02 -6.22 4.71
C LYS A 90 -2.29 -5.42 5.78
N GLU A 91 -2.59 -4.14 5.90
CA GLU A 91 -2.14 -3.28 6.98
C GLU A 91 -2.61 -3.82 8.34
N LYS A 92 -3.89 -4.16 8.49
CA LYS A 92 -4.41 -4.78 9.72
C LYS A 92 -3.74 -6.12 10.04
N GLU A 93 -3.52 -6.97 9.05
CA GLU A 93 -2.80 -8.25 9.22
C GLU A 93 -1.34 -8.05 9.64
N PHE A 94 -0.71 -6.97 9.16
CA PHE A 94 0.66 -6.59 9.54
C PHE A 94 0.71 -6.02 10.96
N GLU A 95 -0.16 -5.06 11.30
CA GLU A 95 -0.21 -4.47 12.64
C GLU A 95 -0.58 -5.50 13.71
N ALA A 96 -1.49 -6.43 13.42
CA ALA A 96 -1.82 -7.52 14.33
C ALA A 96 -0.59 -8.41 14.62
N LEU A 97 0.17 -8.78 13.58
CA LEU A 97 1.39 -9.58 13.76
C LEU A 97 2.48 -8.81 14.50
N ARG A 98 2.61 -7.51 14.22
CA ARG A 98 3.54 -6.63 14.91
C ARG A 98 3.20 -6.53 16.40
N ASN A 99 1.92 -6.36 16.74
CA ASN A 99 1.47 -6.32 18.13
C ASN A 99 1.69 -7.67 18.82
N GLU A 100 1.38 -8.79 18.16
CA GLU A 100 1.67 -10.13 18.71
C GLU A 100 3.17 -10.31 18.99
N PHE A 101 4.04 -9.84 18.08
CA PHE A 101 5.49 -9.87 18.30
C PHE A 101 5.91 -9.04 19.50
N ILE A 102 5.33 -7.84 19.66
CA ILE A 102 5.63 -6.91 20.75
C ILE A 102 5.19 -7.50 22.10
N GLU A 103 3.96 -8.03 22.18
CA GLU A 103 3.39 -8.66 23.38
C GLU A 103 4.17 -9.91 23.80
N ARG A 104 4.54 -10.75 22.83
CA ARG A 104 5.29 -12.00 23.08
C ARG A 104 6.79 -11.82 22.94
N SER A 105 7.28 -10.58 22.88
CA SER A 105 8.69 -10.29 22.65
C SER A 105 9.58 -10.98 23.68
N GLU A 106 9.18 -10.96 24.96
CA GLU A 106 9.89 -11.63 26.06
C GLU A 106 10.02 -13.15 25.89
N GLU A 107 9.08 -13.81 25.21
CA GLU A 107 9.10 -15.25 24.93
C GLU A 107 10.07 -15.59 23.78
N PHE A 108 10.25 -14.66 22.83
CA PHE A 108 11.13 -14.86 21.68
C PHE A 108 12.59 -14.57 21.98
N TRP A 109 12.86 -13.68 22.94
CA TRP A 109 14.22 -13.33 23.31
C TRP A 109 14.87 -14.43 24.17
N PRO A 110 15.99 -15.04 23.74
CA PRO A 110 16.73 -15.95 24.59
C PRO A 110 17.19 -15.24 25.86
N ALA A 111 17.15 -15.92 27.01
CA ALA A 111 17.63 -15.39 28.30
C ALA A 111 19.12 -14.97 28.26
N GLU A 112 19.87 -15.49 27.30
CA GLU A 112 21.30 -15.22 27.09
C GLU A 112 21.58 -13.94 26.31
N ARG A 113 20.58 -13.34 25.63
CA ARG A 113 20.81 -12.11 24.84
C ARG A 113 20.88 -10.88 25.73
N SER A 114 21.96 -10.11 25.54
CA SER A 114 22.13 -8.81 26.20
C SER A 114 21.11 -7.79 25.68
N ALA A 115 20.73 -6.83 26.53
CA ALA A 115 19.86 -5.71 26.13
C ALA A 115 20.39 -4.97 24.89
N ALA A 116 21.72 -4.87 24.75
CA ALA A 116 22.36 -4.24 23.59
C ALA A 116 22.13 -5.02 22.28
N GLU A 117 22.07 -6.35 22.32
CA GLU A 117 21.79 -7.18 21.15
C GLU A 117 20.32 -7.10 20.74
N LYS A 118 19.41 -6.96 21.71
CA LYS A 118 17.99 -6.71 21.45
C LYS A 118 17.82 -5.35 20.77
N GLU A 119 18.43 -4.31 21.31
CA GLU A 119 18.38 -2.95 20.74
C GLU A 119 18.97 -2.90 19.33
N ALA A 120 20.11 -3.56 19.09
CA ALA A 120 20.71 -3.65 17.76
C ALA A 120 19.76 -4.29 16.73
N TYR A 121 19.07 -5.38 17.11
CA TYR A 121 18.09 -6.03 16.25
C TYR A 121 16.86 -5.15 15.98
N LEU A 122 16.31 -4.49 17.01
CA LEU A 122 15.16 -3.58 16.84
C LEU A 122 15.51 -2.43 15.90
N LYS A 123 16.72 -1.88 16.04
CA LYS A 123 17.26 -0.84 15.18
C LYS A 123 17.49 -1.34 13.75
N GLU A 124 17.95 -2.57 13.56
CA GLU A 124 18.07 -3.18 12.24
C GLU A 124 16.70 -3.30 11.56
N MET A 125 15.68 -3.77 12.27
CA MET A 125 14.31 -3.89 11.76
C MET A 125 13.72 -2.54 11.35
N GLN A 126 13.94 -1.51 12.16
CA GLN A 126 13.52 -0.15 11.83
C GLN A 126 14.28 0.40 10.62
N THR A 127 15.60 0.24 10.58
CA THR A 127 16.44 0.88 9.55
C THR A 127 16.35 0.17 8.20
N ARG A 128 16.40 -1.16 8.18
CA ARG A 128 16.41 -1.94 6.93
C ARG A 128 15.02 -2.19 6.36
N TYR A 129 14.04 -2.42 7.23
CA TYR A 129 12.70 -2.85 6.80
C TYR A 129 11.63 -1.81 7.08
N SER A 130 11.97 -0.66 7.69
CA SER A 130 10.99 0.35 8.13
C SER A 130 9.90 -0.23 9.04
N ILE A 131 10.26 -1.26 9.83
CA ILE A 131 9.37 -1.91 10.79
C ILE A 131 9.76 -1.41 12.18
N ASN A 132 8.91 -0.59 12.79
CA ASN A 132 9.13 -0.12 14.15
C ASN A 132 8.67 -1.16 15.17
N LEU A 133 9.61 -1.87 15.80
CA LEU A 133 9.34 -2.85 16.86
C LEU A 133 9.62 -2.30 18.26
N PHE A 134 9.91 -1.00 18.41
CA PHE A 134 10.09 -0.39 19.72
C PHE A 134 8.76 -0.41 20.48
N TYR A 135 8.80 -0.94 21.69
CA TYR A 135 7.74 -0.81 22.68
C TYR A 135 7.78 0.64 23.17
N PHE A 136 6.80 1.46 22.78
CA PHE A 136 6.50 2.69 23.50
C PHE A 136 5.50 2.30 24.58
N GLU A 137 5.96 2.09 25.81
CA GLU A 137 5.09 2.27 26.98
C GLU A 137 4.73 3.76 27.12
#